data_AF-A0A7S2CLT9-F1
#
_entry.id   AF-A0A7S2CLT9-F1
#
_cell.length_a   1.000
_cell.length_b   1.000
_cell.length_c   1.000
_cell.angle_alpha   90.00
_cell.angle_beta   90.00
_cell.angle_gamma   90.00
#
_symmetry.space_group_name_H-M   'P 1'
#
loop_
_entity.id
_entity.type
_entity.pdbx_description
1 polymer ?
#
loop_
_entity_poly.entity_id
_entity_poly.type
_entity_poly.pdbx_seq_one_letter_code
_entity_poly.pdbx_strand_id
1 'polypeptide(L)'
;GMMAFDAYIYLLKAFAAHVSRRALTSFQATCLGLFVLQQVESGKQPPTTAPTSLFFFGKFLGWCRSFFTDYTRAKKSSRQPMNYRAYAIDLTGHGRFISRISVRSNAELYFADVEVHLGADSSEWLNVLHNSDPKIISAKARAAHETWFSEPTLWKVWSRIRQDLSPAMRPAPPKAP
;
A
#
# COMPACT_ATOMS: atom_id res chain seq x y z
N GLY A 1 -6.13 1.79 18.39
CA GLY A 1 -5.95 0.75 19.42
C GLY A 1 -5.11 -0.39 18.86
N MET A 2 -4.24 -0.99 19.66
CA MET A 2 -3.24 -2.01 19.26
C MET A 2 -3.83 -3.14 18.39
N MET A 3 -4.99 -3.68 18.79
CA MET A 3 -5.70 -4.73 18.05
C MET A 3 -6.10 -4.34 16.61
N ALA A 4 -6.46 -3.08 16.38
CA ALA A 4 -6.83 -2.60 15.05
C ALA A 4 -5.60 -2.46 14.14
N PHE A 5 -4.45 -2.10 14.73
CA PHE A 5 -3.18 -2.04 14.01
C PHE A 5 -2.69 -3.45 13.64
N ASP A 6 -2.69 -4.40 14.58
CA ASP A 6 -2.27 -5.77 14.30
C ASP A 6 -3.13 -6.44 13.21
N ALA A 7 -4.45 -6.26 13.29
CA ALA A 7 -5.37 -6.73 12.26
C ALA A 7 -5.15 -6.04 10.91
N TYR A 8 -4.78 -4.76 10.91
CA TYR A 8 -4.42 -4.04 9.69
C TYR A 8 -3.14 -4.60 9.06
N ILE A 9 -2.08 -4.79 9.84
CA ILE A 9 -0.82 -5.41 9.38
C ILE A 9 -1.08 -6.83 8.84
N TYR A 10 -1.95 -7.60 9.50
CA TYR A 10 -2.36 -8.91 9.02
C TYR A 10 -3.00 -8.84 7.63
N LEU A 11 -3.95 -7.93 7.43
CA LEU A 11 -4.61 -7.71 6.14
C LEU A 11 -3.63 -7.29 5.04
N LEU A 12 -2.65 -6.44 5.33
CA LEU A 12 -1.60 -6.06 4.38
C LEU A 12 -0.77 -7.27 3.92
N LYS A 13 -0.35 -8.12 4.86
CA LYS A 13 0.41 -9.35 4.55
C LYS A 13 -0.41 -10.33 3.72
N ALA A 14 -1.67 -10.54 4.10
CA ALA A 14 -2.58 -11.43 3.38
C ALA A 14 -2.87 -10.90 1.96
N PHE A 15 -3.05 -9.59 1.80
CA PHE A 15 -3.19 -8.96 0.50
C PHE A 15 -1.95 -9.12 -0.37
N ALA A 16 -0.75 -8.89 0.17
CA ALA A 16 0.51 -9.10 -0.57
C ALA A 16 0.61 -10.55 -1.11
N ALA A 17 0.26 -11.53 -0.28
CA ALA A 17 0.19 -12.92 -0.71
C ALA A 17 -0.87 -13.18 -1.80
N HIS A 18 -2.02 -12.50 -1.74
CA HIS A 18 -3.09 -12.58 -2.73
C HIS A 18 -2.74 -11.93 -4.09
N VAL A 19 -2.00 -10.81 -4.09
CA VAL A 19 -1.63 -10.07 -5.32
C VAL A 19 -0.64 -10.87 -6.19
N SER A 20 0.23 -11.66 -5.54
CA SER A 20 1.34 -12.48 -6.08
C SER A 20 2.66 -12.03 -5.47
N ARG A 21 3.48 -13.00 -4.99
CA ARG A 21 4.79 -12.74 -4.38
C ARG A 21 5.77 -11.99 -5.31
N ARG A 22 5.54 -12.01 -6.63
CA ARG A 22 6.37 -11.30 -7.61
C ARG A 22 5.99 -9.84 -7.78
N ALA A 23 4.77 -9.45 -7.43
CA ALA A 23 4.26 -8.10 -7.66
C ALA A 23 4.37 -7.21 -6.42
N LEU A 24 4.16 -7.77 -5.22
CA LEU A 24 4.25 -7.04 -3.96
C LEU A 24 4.59 -8.00 -2.82
N THR A 25 5.69 -7.75 -2.11
CA THR A 25 6.05 -8.53 -0.92
C THR A 25 5.29 -8.05 0.32
N SER A 26 5.20 -8.90 1.35
CA SER A 26 4.61 -8.52 2.64
C SER A 26 5.31 -7.32 3.28
N PHE A 27 6.63 -7.22 3.14
CA PHE A 27 7.41 -6.08 3.63
C PHE A 27 7.04 -4.79 2.89
N GLN A 28 7.01 -4.83 1.56
CA GLN A 28 6.62 -3.68 0.73
C GLN A 28 5.18 -3.23 1.02
N ALA A 29 4.24 -4.17 1.14
CA ALA A 29 2.86 -3.88 1.50
C ALA A 29 2.75 -3.23 2.89
N THR A 30 3.58 -3.69 3.84
CA THR A 30 3.63 -3.10 5.18
C THR A 30 4.18 -1.68 5.13
N CYS A 31 5.28 -1.43 4.42
CA CYS A 31 5.85 -0.09 4.25
C CYS A 31 4.86 0.90 3.63
N LEU A 32 4.19 0.49 2.54
CA LEU A 32 3.14 1.28 1.90
C LEU A 32 1.95 1.51 2.84
N GLY A 33 1.54 0.49 3.59
CA GLY A 33 0.44 0.61 4.55
C GLY A 33 0.75 1.60 5.68
N LEU A 34 1.98 1.59 6.20
CA LEU A 34 2.43 2.56 7.20
C LEU A 34 2.40 3.99 6.65
N PHE A 35 2.87 4.18 5.41
CA PHE A 35 2.76 5.48 4.73
C PHE A 35 1.29 5.95 4.64
N VAL A 36 0.39 5.07 4.20
CA VAL A 36 -1.04 5.42 4.11
C VAL A 36 -1.63 5.74 5.48
N LEU A 37 -1.26 4.98 6.51
CA LEU A 37 -1.69 5.21 7.88
C LEU A 37 -1.25 6.61 8.36
N GLN A 38 0.02 6.97 8.17
CA GLN A 38 0.56 8.29 8.52
C GLN A 38 -0.18 9.42 7.78
N GLN A 39 -0.49 9.22 6.49
CA GLN A 39 -1.25 10.18 5.69
C GLN A 39 -2.69 10.35 6.18
N VAL A 40 -3.33 9.27 6.62
CA VAL A 40 -4.68 9.31 7.20
C VAL A 40 -4.68 10.04 8.55
N GLU A 41 -3.70 9.76 9.41
CA GLU A 41 -3.55 10.39 10.72
C GLU A 41 -3.19 11.89 10.62
N SER A 42 -2.42 12.27 9.61
CA SER A 42 -2.08 13.68 9.32
C SER A 42 -3.23 14.47 8.68
N GLY A 43 -4.34 13.81 8.35
CA GLY A 43 -5.50 14.42 7.70
C GLY A 43 -6.27 15.38 8.61
N LYS A 44 -6.83 16.45 8.02
CA LYS A 44 -7.50 17.56 8.74
C LYS A 44 -8.82 17.20 9.43
N GLN A 45 -9.34 15.98 9.25
CA GLN A 45 -10.58 15.54 9.89
C GLN A 45 -10.35 14.20 10.57
N PRO A 46 -10.20 14.18 11.91
CA PRO A 46 -10.18 12.93 12.64
C PRO A 46 -11.53 12.22 12.43
N PRO A 47 -11.53 10.89 12.23
CA PRO A 47 -12.78 10.16 12.10
C PRO A 47 -13.62 10.33 13.37
N THR A 48 -14.94 10.52 13.20
CA THR A 48 -15.89 10.69 14.30
C THR A 48 -16.01 9.45 15.19
N THR A 49 -15.54 8.30 14.71
CA THR A 49 -15.43 7.04 15.46
C THR A 49 -14.01 6.50 15.38
N ALA A 50 -13.63 5.69 16.38
CA ALA A 50 -12.33 5.05 16.39
C ALA A 50 -12.15 4.19 15.10
N PRO A 51 -11.13 4.47 14.28
CA PRO A 51 -10.96 3.80 13.00
C PRO A 51 -10.63 2.31 13.20
N THR A 52 -11.28 1.46 12.40
CA THR A 52 -11.09 0.01 12.42
C THR A 52 -9.98 -0.43 11.46
N SER A 53 -9.50 -1.66 11.59
CA SER A 53 -8.56 -2.25 10.63
C SER A 53 -9.12 -2.27 9.20
N LEU A 54 -10.42 -2.53 9.05
CA LEU A 54 -11.12 -2.48 7.76
C LEU A 54 -11.17 -1.08 7.17
N PHE A 55 -11.34 -0.05 8.00
CA PHE A 55 -11.27 1.33 7.55
C PHE A 55 -9.88 1.65 6.97
N PHE A 56 -8.81 1.35 7.71
CA PHE A 56 -7.44 1.57 7.24
C PHE A 56 -7.10 0.74 6.00
N PHE A 57 -7.57 -0.50 5.94
CA PHE A 57 -7.37 -1.37 4.79
C PHE A 57 -8.10 -0.85 3.54
N GLY A 58 -9.33 -0.35 3.68
CA GLY A 58 -10.03 0.34 2.59
C GLY A 58 -9.27 1.56 2.09
N LYS A 59 -8.74 2.40 3.00
CA LYS A 59 -7.90 3.56 2.64
C LYS A 59 -6.63 3.14 1.91
N PHE A 60 -5.97 2.09 2.35
CA PHE A 60 -4.80 1.51 1.69
C PHE A 60 -5.11 1.04 0.26
N LEU A 61 -6.19 0.28 0.05
CA LEU A 61 -6.57 -0.19 -1.28
C LEU A 61 -6.93 0.98 -2.21
N GLY A 62 -7.68 1.96 -1.70
CA GLY A 62 -8.02 3.18 -2.45
C GLY A 62 -6.78 3.99 -2.84
N TRP A 63 -5.82 4.12 -1.93
CA TRP A 63 -4.55 4.79 -2.19
C TRP A 63 -3.72 4.02 -3.23
N CYS A 64 -3.54 2.71 -3.07
CA CYS A 64 -2.80 1.86 -4.03
C CYS A 64 -3.41 1.93 -5.44
N ARG A 65 -4.75 1.87 -5.54
CA ARG A 65 -5.47 2.06 -6.79
C ARG A 65 -5.06 3.38 -7.45
N SER A 66 -5.16 4.50 -6.73
CA SER A 66 -4.89 5.83 -7.31
C SER A 66 -3.42 6.04 -7.62
N PHE A 67 -2.52 5.77 -6.67
CA PHE A 67 -1.08 6.04 -6.81
C PHE A 67 -0.43 5.20 -7.92
N PHE A 68 -0.77 3.92 -8.03
CA PHE A 68 -0.19 3.04 -9.04
C PHE A 68 -0.94 3.05 -10.39
N THR A 69 -1.99 3.87 -10.55
CA THR A 69 -2.66 4.01 -11.85
C THR A 69 -1.77 4.75 -12.84
N ASP A 70 -1.64 4.21 -14.04
CA ASP A 70 -1.00 4.89 -15.17
C ASP A 70 -1.95 5.94 -15.78
N TYR A 71 -1.74 7.21 -15.43
CA TYR A 71 -2.60 8.32 -15.87
C TYR A 71 -2.28 8.87 -17.27
N THR A 72 -1.35 8.26 -18.01
CA THR A 72 -0.99 8.71 -19.38
C THR A 72 -2.16 8.74 -20.37
N ARG A 73 -3.32 8.16 -20.02
CA ARG A 73 -4.55 8.15 -20.84
C ARG A 73 -5.71 9.01 -20.32
N ALA A 74 -5.61 9.62 -19.14
CA ALA A 74 -6.76 10.32 -18.55
C ALA A 74 -6.76 11.81 -18.93
N LYS A 75 -7.89 12.27 -19.50
CA LYS A 75 -8.14 13.68 -19.83
C LYS A 75 -7.82 14.59 -18.63
N LYS A 76 -7.17 15.72 -18.93
CA LYS A 76 -6.89 16.87 -18.05
C LYS A 76 -8.08 17.17 -17.12
N SER A 77 -8.05 16.65 -15.90
CA SER A 77 -8.81 17.24 -14.79
C SER A 77 -7.88 18.15 -14.01
N SER A 78 -8.42 19.24 -13.47
CA SER A 78 -7.70 20.35 -12.82
C SER A 78 -7.02 19.98 -11.48
N ARG A 79 -7.15 18.73 -11.03
CA ARG A 79 -6.39 18.16 -9.93
C ARG A 79 -5.70 16.91 -10.45
N GLN A 80 -4.45 17.03 -10.91
CA GLN A 80 -3.71 15.86 -11.33
C GLN A 80 -3.64 14.87 -10.16
N PRO A 81 -4.17 13.65 -10.30
CA PRO A 81 -4.05 12.64 -9.27
C PRO A 81 -2.57 12.27 -9.11
N MET A 82 -2.12 12.18 -7.86
CA MET A 82 -0.77 11.72 -7.54
C MET A 82 -0.57 10.32 -8.13
N ASN A 83 0.51 10.14 -8.89
CA ASN A 83 0.88 8.86 -9.48
C ASN A 83 2.35 8.54 -9.23
N TYR A 84 2.67 7.26 -9.25
CA TYR A 84 3.99 6.74 -8.90
C TYR A 84 5.13 7.19 -9.83
N ARG A 85 4.82 7.70 -11.04
CA ARG A 85 5.85 8.20 -11.96
C ARG A 85 6.30 9.62 -11.64
N ALA A 86 5.51 10.37 -10.89
CA ALA A 86 5.77 11.77 -10.57
C ALA A 86 6.45 11.94 -9.20
N TYR A 87 6.32 10.98 -8.29
CA TYR A 87 6.76 11.11 -6.91
C TYR A 87 7.43 9.85 -6.39
N ALA A 88 8.42 10.04 -5.53
CA ALA A 88 8.92 9.01 -4.62
C ALA A 88 8.30 9.20 -3.24
N ILE A 89 8.30 8.12 -2.44
CA ILE A 89 7.81 8.12 -1.06
C ILE A 89 9.00 8.09 -0.12
N ASP A 90 8.99 8.97 0.85
CA ASP A 90 9.86 8.92 2.00
C ASP A 90 9.04 8.42 3.19
N LEU A 91 9.39 7.25 3.71
CA LEU A 91 8.67 6.60 4.81
C LEU A 91 9.13 7.09 6.20
N THR A 92 10.21 7.87 6.28
CA THR A 92 10.68 8.37 7.57
C THR A 92 9.78 9.50 8.11
N GLY A 93 9.78 9.68 9.43
CA GLY A 93 9.01 10.72 10.11
C GLY A 93 7.50 10.63 9.85
N HIS A 94 6.97 11.63 9.12
CA HIS A 94 5.54 11.80 8.83
C HIS A 94 5.07 11.12 7.54
N GLY A 95 5.94 10.44 6.81
CA GLY A 95 5.60 9.84 5.51
C GLY A 95 5.28 10.93 4.49
N ARG A 96 6.22 11.32 3.63
CA ARG A 96 6.01 12.42 2.66
C ARG A 96 6.29 11.99 1.23
N PHE A 97 5.75 12.76 0.29
CA PHE A 97 6.19 12.68 -1.09
C PHE A 97 7.46 13.50 -1.27
N ILE A 98 8.42 12.95 -2.00
CA ILE A 98 9.67 13.61 -2.39
C ILE A 98 9.84 13.55 -3.91
N SER A 99 10.74 14.38 -4.43
CA SER A 99 11.20 14.29 -5.81
C SER A 99 11.77 12.91 -6.07
N ARG A 100 11.53 12.40 -7.28
CA ARG A 100 12.09 11.12 -7.69
C ARG A 100 13.59 11.18 -7.76
N ILE A 101 14.21 10.09 -7.33
CA ILE A 101 15.65 9.89 -7.35
C ILE A 101 16.04 9.16 -8.63
N SER A 102 15.24 8.16 -9.04
CA SER A 102 15.53 7.38 -10.25
C SER A 102 14.77 7.88 -11.47
N VAL A 103 15.46 7.93 -12.62
CA VAL A 103 14.83 8.15 -13.94
C VAL A 103 14.11 6.91 -14.48
N ARG A 104 14.19 5.75 -13.82
CA ARG A 104 13.54 4.50 -14.25
C ARG A 104 12.02 4.61 -14.18
N SER A 105 11.25 3.66 -14.71
CA SER A 105 9.78 3.70 -14.64
C SER A 105 9.20 2.91 -13.46
N ASN A 106 9.95 2.74 -12.37
CA ASN A 106 9.51 1.97 -11.20
C ASN A 106 8.96 2.91 -10.13
N ALA A 107 8.08 2.39 -9.27
CA ALA A 107 7.68 3.11 -8.08
C ALA A 107 8.85 3.19 -7.09
N GLU A 108 8.86 4.25 -6.29
CA GLU A 108 9.98 4.59 -5.41
C GLU A 108 9.49 4.77 -3.97
N LEU A 109 10.11 4.04 -3.06
CA LEU A 109 9.95 4.23 -1.61
C LEU A 109 11.31 4.06 -0.93
N TYR A 110 11.64 5.00 -0.06
CA TYR A 110 12.93 5.09 0.63
C TYR A 110 12.73 5.33 2.13
N PHE A 111 13.78 5.03 2.90
CA PHE A 111 13.94 5.47 4.28
C PHE A 111 14.96 6.62 4.32
N ALA A 112 14.58 7.80 3.83
CA ALA A 112 15.54 8.87 3.53
C ALA A 112 16.41 9.26 4.74
N ASP A 113 15.81 9.47 5.92
CA ASP A 113 16.58 9.86 7.11
C ASP A 113 17.56 8.76 7.56
N VAL A 114 17.24 7.48 7.34
CA VAL A 114 18.13 6.36 7.66
C VAL A 114 19.33 6.36 6.72
N GLU A 115 19.07 6.51 5.41
CA GLU A 115 20.13 6.55 4.39
C GLU A 115 21.06 7.76 4.60
N VAL A 116 20.50 8.93 4.91
CA VAL A 116 21.27 10.14 5.25
C VAL A 116 22.09 9.92 6.51
N HIS A 117 21.53 9.31 7.55
CA HIS A 117 22.27 9.01 8.78
C HIS A 117 23.46 8.07 8.55
N LEU A 118 23.32 7.14 7.61
CA LEU A 118 24.39 6.23 7.19
C LEU A 118 25.42 6.89 6.24
N GLY A 119 25.20 8.14 5.84
CA GLY A 119 26.08 8.88 4.94
C GLY A 119 26.00 8.44 3.48
N ALA A 120 24.93 7.76 3.08
CA ALA A 120 24.75 7.29 1.70
C ALA A 120 24.28 8.42 0.77
N ASP A 121 24.85 8.47 -0.44
CA ASP A 121 24.38 9.38 -1.49
C ASP A 121 22.97 8.96 -1.95
N SER A 122 22.12 9.93 -2.27
CA SER A 122 20.78 9.70 -2.83
C SER A 122 20.74 8.68 -3.97
N SER A 123 21.75 8.64 -4.82
CA SER A 123 21.88 7.69 -5.93
C SER A 123 22.09 6.24 -5.49
N GLU A 124 22.52 6.02 -4.25
CA GLU A 124 22.78 4.70 -3.65
C GLU A 124 21.63 4.21 -2.76
N TRP A 125 20.64 5.07 -2.48
CA TRP A 125 19.54 4.73 -1.57
C TRP A 125 18.75 3.51 -2.06
N LEU A 126 18.37 2.65 -1.12
CA LEU A 126 17.67 1.43 -1.43
C LEU A 126 16.18 1.69 -1.69
N ASN A 127 15.78 1.59 -2.96
CA ASN A 127 14.35 1.62 -3.30
C ASN A 127 13.67 0.33 -2.82
N VAL A 128 12.83 0.44 -1.78
CA VAL A 128 12.05 -0.67 -1.22
C VAL A 128 11.12 -1.31 -2.27
N LEU A 129 10.66 -0.54 -3.26
CA LEU A 129 9.74 -0.96 -4.31
C LEU A 129 10.43 -1.41 -5.62
N HIS A 130 11.76 -1.61 -5.61
CA HIS A 130 12.58 -1.89 -6.81
C HIS A 130 12.05 -3.02 -7.72
N ASN A 131 11.40 -4.05 -7.16
CA ASN A 131 10.83 -5.19 -7.88
C ASN A 131 9.29 -5.24 -7.88
N SER A 132 8.63 -4.16 -7.49
CA SER A 132 7.16 -4.11 -7.49
C SER A 132 6.60 -4.01 -8.91
N ASP A 133 5.37 -4.50 -9.12
CA ASP A 133 4.62 -4.30 -10.36
C ASP A 133 3.42 -3.34 -10.12
N PRO A 134 3.59 -2.03 -10.40
CA PRO A 134 2.53 -1.03 -10.24
C PRO A 134 1.21 -1.39 -10.93
N LYS A 135 1.27 -2.01 -12.11
CA LYS A 135 0.06 -2.32 -12.89
C LYS A 135 -0.75 -3.40 -12.20
N ILE A 136 -0.09 -4.48 -11.77
CA ILE A 136 -0.74 -5.57 -11.05
C ILE A 136 -1.28 -5.07 -9.70
N ILE A 137 -0.49 -4.28 -8.95
CA ILE A 137 -0.90 -3.71 -7.67
C ILE A 137 -2.15 -2.85 -7.85
N SER A 138 -2.14 -1.92 -8.81
CA SER A 138 -3.28 -1.04 -9.10
C SER A 138 -4.54 -1.82 -9.46
N ALA A 139 -4.41 -2.81 -10.35
CA ALA A 139 -5.52 -3.64 -10.82
C ALA A 139 -6.12 -4.47 -9.68
N LYS A 140 -5.28 -5.13 -8.87
CA LYS A 140 -5.73 -5.94 -7.73
C LYS A 140 -6.32 -5.09 -6.62
N ALA A 141 -5.72 -3.93 -6.32
CA ALA A 141 -6.26 -3.01 -5.32
C ALA A 141 -7.63 -2.45 -5.75
N ARG A 142 -7.80 -2.12 -7.04
CA ARG A 142 -9.08 -1.68 -7.59
C ARG A 142 -10.15 -2.76 -7.46
N ALA A 143 -9.87 -3.97 -7.94
CA ALA A 143 -10.81 -5.09 -7.88
C ALA A 143 -11.18 -5.41 -6.42
N ALA A 144 -10.20 -5.54 -5.54
CA ALA A 144 -10.40 -5.76 -4.11
C ALA A 144 -11.28 -4.67 -3.47
N HIS A 145 -10.99 -3.39 -3.74
CA HIS A 145 -11.77 -2.29 -3.19
C HIS A 145 -13.22 -2.30 -3.68
N GLU A 146 -13.44 -2.51 -4.98
CA GLU A 146 -14.78 -2.55 -5.58
C GLU A 146 -15.59 -3.78 -5.12
N THR A 147 -14.96 -4.94 -5.00
CA THR A 147 -15.65 -6.17 -4.59
C THR A 147 -15.90 -6.20 -3.08
N TRP A 148 -14.89 -5.92 -2.26
CA TRP A 148 -14.99 -6.10 -0.81
C TRP A 148 -15.75 -4.97 -0.13
N PHE A 149 -15.63 -3.74 -0.63
CA PHE A 149 -16.24 -2.54 -0.02
C PHE A 149 -17.42 -1.98 -0.81
N SER A 150 -18.04 -2.76 -1.72
CA SER A 150 -19.27 -2.36 -2.41
C SER A 150 -20.48 -2.21 -1.48
N GLU A 151 -20.45 -2.85 -0.31
CA GLU A 151 -21.51 -2.75 0.69
C GLU A 151 -20.93 -2.24 2.02
N PRO A 152 -21.54 -1.23 2.68
CA PRO A 152 -20.97 -0.62 3.89
C PRO A 152 -21.04 -1.52 5.13
N THR A 153 -21.76 -2.63 5.04
CA THR A 153 -21.99 -3.55 6.14
C THR A 153 -20.70 -4.32 6.50
N LEU A 154 -20.04 -3.94 7.60
CA LEU A 154 -18.72 -4.44 8.00
C LEU A 154 -18.58 -5.96 8.06
N TRP A 155 -19.60 -6.68 8.55
CA TRP A 155 -19.54 -8.14 8.62
C TRP A 155 -19.54 -8.79 7.23
N LYS A 156 -20.23 -8.19 6.24
CA LYS A 156 -20.21 -8.66 4.84
C LYS A 156 -18.86 -8.38 4.19
N VAL A 157 -18.29 -7.20 4.46
CA VAL A 157 -16.93 -6.85 4.02
C VAL A 157 -15.93 -7.88 4.54
N TRP A 158 -15.96 -8.15 5.86
CA TRP A 158 -15.09 -9.14 6.48
C TRP A 158 -15.25 -10.54 5.89
N SER A 159 -16.48 -11.00 5.69
CA SER A 159 -16.75 -12.32 5.11
C SER A 159 -16.16 -12.48 3.71
N ARG A 160 -16.27 -11.45 2.85
CA ARG A 160 -15.68 -11.46 1.49
C ARG A 160 -14.15 -11.46 1.54
N ILE A 161 -13.56 -10.58 2.35
CA ILE A 161 -12.11 -10.53 2.56
C ILE A 161 -11.60 -11.88 3.04
N ARG A 162 -12.25 -12.46 4.05
CA ARG A 162 -11.88 -13.77 4.59
C ARG A 162 -11.97 -14.85 3.52
N GLN A 163 -13.03 -14.87 2.71
CA GLN A 163 -13.20 -15.85 1.63
C GLN A 163 -12.05 -15.77 0.61
N ASP A 164 -11.72 -14.56 0.15
CA ASP A 164 -10.73 -14.35 -0.92
C ASP A 164 -9.27 -14.45 -0.44
N LEU A 165 -9.02 -14.11 0.82
CA LEU A 165 -7.69 -14.19 1.42
C LEU A 165 -7.41 -15.54 2.10
N SER A 166 -8.43 -16.34 2.41
CA SER A 166 -8.27 -17.66 3.05
C SER A 166 -7.24 -18.57 2.34
N PRO A 167 -7.19 -18.68 1.00
CA PRO A 167 -6.16 -19.46 0.32
C PRO A 167 -4.74 -18.94 0.58
N ALA A 168 -4.57 -17.61 0.67
CA ALA A 168 -3.30 -16.95 0.93
C ALA A 168 -2.89 -16.99 2.42
N MET A 169 -3.86 -17.22 3.31
CA MET A 169 -3.68 -17.33 4.77
C MET A 169 -3.35 -18.76 5.22
N ARG A 170 -3.45 -19.77 4.35
CA ARG A 170 -3.07 -21.14 4.69
C ARG A 170 -1.54 -21.26 4.78
N PRO A 171 -1.00 -21.86 5.85
CA PRO A 171 0.42 -22.20 5.90
C PRO A 171 0.75 -23.14 4.73
N ALA A 172 1.91 -22.94 4.11
CA ALA A 172 2.38 -23.86 3.07
C ALA A 172 2.42 -25.29 3.64
N PRO A 173 1.98 -26.31 2.88
CA PRO A 173 2.10 -27.67 3.34
C PRO A 173 3.57 -27.97 3.68
N PRO A 174 3.84 -28.76 4.73
CA PRO A 174 5.19 -29.14 5.06
C PRO A 174 5.84 -29.76 3.82
N LYS A 175 7.06 -29.32 3.48
CA LYS A 175 7.83 -29.97 2.42
C LYS A 175 8.00 -31.42 2.86
N ALA A 176 7.56 -32.36 2.02
CA ALA A 176 7.82 -33.78 2.25
C ALA A 176 9.35 -33.98 2.35
N PRO A 177 9.81 -34.87 3.27
CA PRO A 177 11.22 -35.13 3.51
C PRO A 177 11.95 -35.62 2.25
#